data_AF-A0AA45WSK6-F1
#
_entry.id   AF-A0AA45WSK6-F1
#
_cell.length_a   1.000
_cell.length_b   1.000
_cell.length_c   1.000
_cell.angle_alpha   90.00
_cell.angle_beta   90.00
_cell.angle_gamma   90.00
#
_symmetry.space_group_name_H-M   'P 1'
#
loop_
_entity.id
_entity.type
_entity.pdbx_description
1 polymer ?
#
loop_
_entity_poly.entity_id
_entity_poly.type
_entity_poly.pdbx_seq_one_letter_code
_entity_poly.pdbx_strand_id
1 'polypeptide(L)'
;MVDDQTLAGIPAVWDWWTQQTSPVQARWMSSFGLQTEDLLVRKLEKQRHQQTNLFEMGFVCLNMREPEAFDRAWFQSDQTYFQQLHSLPDTHGRRVKLYLETLQLQRYQQNVISAVKKRHPHYRLYSPAETDAINSLFIATNARRRLLKDSLSGDLESAWESYYPIEYTYAFFQLEHLNLQGGIEKAAVEVMDHFTAYDEAVIHDFLDALPAPEMVYDGKEVFFINGANDEYGAVHANGQILVFNLFEDVSDVLKLLAHEVGHEVGYLIFGRDGYENQKNSIKEAYANLYGYPVPVDERVPWGARLSENFAEDFAWVYGDFPKWSWWEGAEKSLIQNFIETELSRTDLSDAVLIRDNVHVYADNHILTLFSGFHEDHVQVIVDPEIQLVIDGFQKGPYDLFVHVRNNVTGNLPRQPFSDNGVAMLNLGQLPEEQQRLETEGYVVYEIQIKLYHYTSLRKYHQPTIARFWVVQWAGW
;
A
#
# COMPACT_ATOMS: atom_id res chain seq x y z
N MET A 1 -39.53 31.77 -13.93
CA MET A 1 -39.38 31.46 -15.35
C MET A 1 -37.93 31.71 -15.68
N VAL A 2 -37.15 30.63 -15.74
CA VAL A 2 -35.70 30.65 -16.01
C VAL A 2 -35.50 29.99 -17.36
N ASP A 3 -34.59 30.58 -18.13
CA ASP A 3 -34.49 30.57 -19.59
C ASP A 3 -33.77 29.33 -20.17
N ASP A 4 -34.16 28.93 -21.38
CA ASP A 4 -33.89 27.66 -22.06
C ASP A 4 -32.56 27.62 -22.88
N GLN A 5 -31.51 28.31 -22.43
CA GLN A 5 -30.28 28.48 -23.24
C GLN A 5 -28.99 27.81 -22.73
N THR A 6 -29.01 26.97 -21.70
CA THR A 6 -27.79 26.32 -21.17
C THR A 6 -27.59 24.86 -21.60
N LEU A 7 -28.26 24.39 -22.65
CA LEU A 7 -28.14 22.99 -23.16
C LEU A 7 -27.50 22.85 -24.56
N ALA A 8 -26.97 23.92 -25.14
CA ALA A 8 -26.41 23.88 -26.51
C ALA A 8 -24.89 23.64 -26.61
N GLY A 9 -24.18 23.32 -25.53
CA GLY A 9 -22.71 23.24 -25.52
C GLY A 9 -22.07 21.85 -25.64
N ILE A 10 -22.84 20.76 -25.57
CA ILE A 10 -22.30 19.39 -25.47
C ILE A 10 -21.88 18.77 -26.82
N PRO A 11 -22.52 19.05 -27.97
CA PRO A 11 -22.14 18.43 -29.25
C PRO A 11 -20.77 18.87 -29.79
N ALA A 12 -20.27 20.05 -29.42
CA ALA A 12 -19.05 20.63 -30.01
C ALA A 12 -17.73 19.97 -29.56
N VAL A 13 -17.74 19.23 -28.44
CA VAL A 13 -16.54 18.54 -27.92
C VAL A 13 -16.28 17.22 -28.65
N TRP A 14 -17.31 16.61 -29.22
CA TRP A 14 -17.21 15.32 -29.92
C TRP A 14 -16.64 15.46 -31.34
N ASP A 15 -16.97 16.56 -32.03
CA ASP A 15 -16.46 16.86 -33.38
C ASP A 15 -14.97 17.25 -33.39
N TRP A 16 -14.43 17.70 -32.26
CA TRP A 16 -13.00 18.01 -32.13
C TRP A 16 -12.14 16.75 -31.98
N TRP A 17 -12.65 15.72 -31.29
CA TRP A 17 -11.94 14.46 -31.06
C TRP A 17 -11.85 13.57 -32.31
N THR A 18 -12.88 13.60 -33.16
CA THR A 18 -12.96 12.73 -34.35
C THR A 18 -12.10 13.20 -35.52
N GLN A 19 -11.69 14.48 -35.56
CA GLN A 19 -10.88 15.03 -36.65
C GLN A 19 -9.36 14.75 -36.55
N GLN A 20 -8.87 14.18 -35.45
CA GLN A 20 -7.43 13.89 -35.26
C GLN A 20 -7.03 12.41 -35.43
N THR A 21 -7.95 11.52 -35.75
CA THR A 21 -7.62 10.08 -35.89
C THR A 21 -7.27 9.71 -37.34
N SER A 22 -6.15 8.99 -37.51
CA SER A 22 -5.69 8.49 -38.81
C SER A 22 -6.75 7.59 -39.47
N PRO A 23 -6.94 7.63 -40.81
CA PRO A 23 -7.91 6.78 -41.52
C PRO A 23 -7.72 5.27 -41.30
N VAL A 24 -6.56 4.84 -40.80
CA VAL A 24 -6.26 3.44 -40.47
C VAL A 24 -6.87 3.03 -39.12
N GLN A 25 -6.97 3.95 -38.15
CA GLN A 25 -7.62 3.70 -36.85
C GLN A 25 -9.15 3.71 -36.95
N ALA A 26 -9.72 4.53 -37.84
CA ALA A 26 -11.17 4.57 -38.07
C ALA A 26 -11.71 3.25 -38.66
N ARG A 27 -10.91 2.50 -39.44
CA ARG A 27 -11.31 1.19 -39.98
C ARG A 27 -11.30 0.07 -38.94
N TRP A 28 -10.42 0.12 -37.94
CA TRP A 28 -10.40 -0.87 -36.85
C TRP A 28 -11.56 -0.70 -35.86
N MET A 29 -12.04 0.53 -35.65
CA MET A 29 -13.16 0.80 -34.73
C MET A 29 -14.55 0.47 -35.32
N SER A 30 -14.70 0.45 -36.65
CA SER A 30 -15.99 0.20 -37.30
C SER A 30 -16.51 -1.25 -37.18
N SER A 31 -15.64 -2.21 -36.87
CA SER A 31 -15.99 -3.63 -36.72
C SER A 31 -16.21 -4.09 -35.28
N PHE A 32 -15.92 -3.24 -34.28
CA PHE A 32 -16.17 -3.52 -32.85
C PHE A 32 -17.30 -2.65 -32.24
N GLY A 33 -17.77 -1.62 -32.96
CA GLY A 33 -18.56 -0.52 -32.39
C GLY A 33 -20.02 -0.80 -32.01
N LEU A 34 -20.64 -1.89 -32.46
CA LEU A 34 -22.08 -2.11 -32.21
C LEU A 34 -22.39 -2.93 -30.94
N GLN A 35 -21.41 -3.63 -30.35
CA GLN A 35 -21.61 -4.37 -29.09
C GLN A 35 -21.09 -3.60 -27.87
N THR A 36 -20.09 -2.73 -28.04
CA THR A 36 -19.54 -1.90 -26.96
C THR A 36 -20.44 -0.73 -26.61
N GLU A 37 -21.12 -0.10 -27.57
CA GLU A 37 -22.09 0.97 -27.28
C GLU A 37 -23.28 0.45 -26.48
N ASP A 38 -23.81 -0.74 -26.80
CA ASP A 38 -24.93 -1.34 -26.08
C ASP A 38 -24.54 -1.76 -24.65
N LEU A 39 -23.30 -2.20 -24.43
CA LEU A 39 -22.74 -2.51 -23.11
C LEU A 39 -22.44 -1.25 -22.29
N LEU A 40 -21.94 -0.19 -22.93
CA LEU A 40 -21.68 1.09 -22.27
C LEU A 40 -22.99 1.79 -21.90
N VAL A 41 -23.98 1.79 -22.80
CA VAL A 41 -25.32 2.33 -22.58
C VAL A 41 -26.02 1.53 -21.48
N ARG A 42 -25.95 0.20 -21.47
CA ARG A 42 -26.49 -0.61 -20.36
C ARG A 42 -25.77 -0.37 -19.04
N LYS A 43 -24.43 -0.21 -19.04
CA LYS A 43 -23.67 0.16 -17.83
C LYS A 43 -24.09 1.54 -17.31
N LEU A 44 -24.25 2.52 -18.20
CA LEU A 44 -24.67 3.88 -17.87
C LEU A 44 -26.15 3.93 -17.43
N GLU A 45 -27.04 3.14 -18.04
CA GLU A 45 -28.44 3.00 -17.62
C GLU A 45 -28.57 2.30 -16.27
N LYS A 46 -27.73 1.29 -16.00
CA LYS A 46 -27.68 0.60 -14.69
C LYS A 46 -27.17 1.55 -13.60
N GLN A 47 -26.14 2.35 -13.87
CA GLN A 47 -25.67 3.41 -12.98
C GLN A 47 -26.74 4.51 -12.76
N ARG A 48 -27.44 4.91 -13.81
CA ARG A 48 -28.53 5.90 -13.73
C ARG A 48 -29.74 5.39 -12.95
N HIS A 49 -30.12 4.13 -13.11
CA HIS A 49 -31.18 3.49 -12.31
C HIS A 49 -30.78 3.33 -10.84
N GLN A 50 -29.51 2.97 -10.56
CA GLN A 50 -28.98 2.95 -9.19
C GLN A 50 -29.02 4.35 -8.54
N GLN A 51 -28.63 5.41 -9.26
CA GLN A 51 -28.75 6.79 -8.78
C GLN A 51 -30.20 7.24 -8.56
N THR A 52 -31.13 6.81 -9.42
CA THR A 52 -32.55 7.17 -9.30
C THR A 52 -33.21 6.46 -8.11
N ASN A 53 -32.87 5.19 -7.86
CA ASN A 53 -33.32 4.44 -6.67
C ASN A 53 -32.77 5.02 -5.34
N LEU A 54 -31.56 5.58 -5.34
CA LEU A 54 -30.99 6.24 -4.16
C LEU A 54 -31.75 7.50 -3.75
N PHE A 55 -32.23 8.28 -4.74
CA PHE A 55 -33.08 9.46 -4.51
C PHE A 55 -34.48 9.08 -3.99
N GLU A 56 -35.08 8.00 -4.49
CA GLU A 56 -36.39 7.53 -4.04
C GLU A 56 -36.37 6.90 -2.63
N MET A 57 -35.22 6.37 -2.19
CA MET A 57 -35.05 5.81 -0.84
C MET A 57 -34.70 6.86 0.25
N GLY A 58 -34.76 8.15 -0.04
CA GLY A 58 -34.52 9.23 0.94
C GLY A 58 -33.06 9.40 1.38
N PHE A 59 -32.13 8.71 0.73
CA PHE A 59 -30.70 8.90 0.97
C PHE A 59 -30.23 10.07 0.12
N VAL A 60 -30.22 11.26 0.71
CA VAL A 60 -29.48 12.39 0.16
C VAL A 60 -28.03 11.93 -0.02
N CYS A 61 -27.60 11.74 -1.28
CA CYS A 61 -26.19 11.93 -1.62
C CYS A 61 -25.89 13.36 -1.18
N LEU A 62 -25.30 13.52 0.02
CA LEU A 62 -24.82 14.82 0.44
C LEU A 62 -23.96 15.34 -0.71
N ASN A 63 -24.28 16.56 -1.17
CA ASN A 63 -23.50 17.29 -2.15
C ASN A 63 -22.04 17.30 -1.70
N MET A 64 -21.26 16.34 -2.20
CA MET A 64 -19.85 16.22 -1.89
C MET A 64 -19.09 17.16 -2.82
N ARG A 65 -19.02 18.44 -2.40
CA ARG A 65 -17.77 19.14 -2.65
C ARG A 65 -16.67 18.28 -2.04
N GLU A 66 -15.66 17.96 -2.85
CA GLU A 66 -14.42 17.37 -2.35
C GLU A 66 -13.94 18.24 -1.18
N PRO A 67 -13.70 17.66 0.01
CA PRO A 67 -13.14 18.41 1.13
C PRO A 67 -11.87 19.13 0.70
N GLU A 68 -11.63 20.32 1.24
CA GLU A 68 -10.40 21.07 0.95
C GLU A 68 -9.16 20.36 1.52
N ALA A 69 -9.33 19.58 2.59
CA ALA A 69 -8.30 18.72 3.18
C ALA A 69 -8.94 17.51 3.90
N PHE A 70 -8.16 16.42 4.03
CA PHE A 70 -8.53 15.21 4.81
C PHE A 70 -7.75 15.16 6.13
N ASP A 71 -7.70 16.28 6.85
CA ASP A 71 -6.95 16.42 8.09
C ASP A 71 -7.71 15.86 9.32
N ARG A 72 -7.18 16.14 10.52
CA ARG A 72 -7.79 15.70 11.78
C ARG A 72 -9.14 16.35 12.08
N ALA A 73 -9.38 17.56 11.59
CA ALA A 73 -10.68 18.20 11.72
C ALA A 73 -11.72 17.51 10.82
N TRP A 74 -11.31 17.15 9.60
CA TRP A 74 -12.12 16.30 8.72
C TRP A 74 -12.43 14.94 9.37
N PHE A 75 -11.43 14.28 9.99
CA PHE A 75 -11.64 13.03 10.74
C PHE A 75 -12.74 13.14 11.80
N GLN A 76 -12.77 14.21 12.60
CA GLN A 76 -13.79 14.43 13.62
C GLN A 76 -15.20 14.61 13.01
N SER A 77 -15.27 15.35 11.90
CA SER A 77 -16.51 15.52 11.15
C SER A 77 -16.99 14.19 10.56
N ASP A 78 -16.07 13.39 9.98
CA ASP A 78 -16.39 12.09 9.40
C ASP A 78 -16.81 11.07 10.47
N GLN A 79 -16.19 11.08 11.64
CA GLN A 79 -16.58 10.25 12.78
C GLN A 79 -18.04 10.54 13.20
N THR A 80 -18.41 11.82 13.30
CA THR A 80 -19.79 12.24 13.61
C THR A 80 -20.77 11.76 12.53
N TYR A 81 -20.37 11.86 11.26
CA TYR A 81 -21.16 11.37 10.14
C TYR A 81 -21.31 9.84 10.17
N PHE A 82 -20.24 9.12 10.47
CA PHE A 82 -20.24 7.67 10.56
C PHE A 82 -21.16 7.16 11.69
N GLN A 83 -21.19 7.83 12.85
CA GLN A 83 -22.14 7.54 13.93
C GLN A 83 -23.59 7.62 13.45
N GLN A 84 -23.93 8.65 12.69
CA GLN A 84 -25.26 8.80 12.11
C GLN A 84 -25.56 7.66 11.12
N LEU A 85 -24.60 7.34 10.24
CA LEU A 85 -24.71 6.26 9.27
C LEU A 85 -24.87 4.88 9.92
N HIS A 86 -24.17 4.62 11.03
CA HIS A 86 -24.26 3.38 11.80
C HIS A 86 -25.64 3.19 12.44
N SER A 87 -26.24 4.28 12.93
CA SER A 87 -27.57 4.28 13.56
C SER A 87 -28.74 4.01 12.60
N LEU A 88 -28.51 4.08 11.28
CA LEU A 88 -29.56 3.83 10.29
C LEU A 88 -29.95 2.35 10.23
N PRO A 89 -31.23 2.01 9.99
CA PRO A 89 -31.65 0.62 9.82
C PRO A 89 -30.82 -0.09 8.74
N ASP A 90 -30.44 -1.34 9.03
CA ASP A 90 -29.75 -2.18 8.05
C ASP A 90 -30.70 -2.52 6.90
N THR A 91 -30.52 -1.83 5.79
CA THR A 91 -31.37 -1.91 4.60
C THR A 91 -30.48 -2.00 3.37
N HIS A 92 -31.02 -2.55 2.28
CA HIS A 92 -30.30 -2.58 0.99
C HIS A 92 -29.79 -1.18 0.58
N GLY A 93 -30.60 -0.13 0.76
CA GLY A 93 -30.19 1.25 0.48
C GLY A 93 -28.98 1.72 1.29
N ARG A 94 -28.91 1.36 2.59
CA ARG A 94 -27.73 1.63 3.43
C ARG A 94 -26.48 0.91 2.91
N ARG A 95 -26.62 -0.36 2.48
CA ARG A 95 -25.51 -1.15 1.93
C ARG A 95 -24.96 -0.56 0.63
N VAL A 96 -25.85 -0.16 -0.29
CA VAL A 96 -25.46 0.55 -1.52
C VAL A 96 -24.73 1.85 -1.18
N LYS A 97 -25.24 2.62 -0.21
CA LYS A 97 -24.60 3.86 0.23
C LYS A 97 -23.18 3.61 0.78
N LEU A 98 -23.01 2.62 1.66
CA LEU A 98 -21.69 2.24 2.21
C LEU A 98 -20.71 1.85 1.10
N TYR A 99 -21.18 1.09 0.11
CA TYR A 99 -20.36 0.68 -1.03
C TYR A 99 -19.92 1.88 -1.88
N LEU A 100 -20.85 2.78 -2.24
CA LEU A 100 -20.52 3.97 -3.03
C LEU A 100 -19.59 4.93 -2.29
N GLU A 101 -19.79 5.13 -0.98
CA GLU A 101 -18.87 5.92 -0.15
C GLU A 101 -17.48 5.30 -0.10
N THR A 102 -17.38 3.96 -0.04
CA THR A 102 -16.10 3.25 -0.10
C THR A 102 -15.36 3.57 -1.41
N LEU A 103 -16.04 3.43 -2.56
CA LEU A 103 -15.42 3.72 -3.87
C LEU A 103 -14.93 5.16 -3.99
N GLN A 104 -15.68 6.10 -3.40
CA GLN A 104 -15.32 7.51 -3.42
C GLN A 104 -14.15 7.84 -2.50
N LEU A 105 -14.12 7.32 -1.27
CA LEU A 105 -12.99 7.48 -0.35
C LEU A 105 -11.72 6.87 -0.94
N GLN A 106 -11.82 5.72 -1.60
CA GLN A 106 -10.71 5.14 -2.37
C GLN A 106 -10.22 6.09 -3.47
N ARG A 107 -11.13 6.70 -4.23
CA ARG A 107 -10.75 7.68 -5.26
C ARG A 107 -10.00 8.87 -4.65
N TYR A 108 -10.45 9.41 -3.52
CA TYR A 108 -9.74 10.49 -2.83
C TYR A 108 -8.35 10.05 -2.35
N GLN A 109 -8.23 8.84 -1.81
CA GLN A 109 -6.93 8.28 -1.43
C GLN A 109 -5.98 8.19 -2.64
N GLN A 110 -6.47 7.71 -3.78
CA GLN A 110 -5.68 7.66 -5.01
C GLN A 110 -5.30 9.03 -5.56
N ASN A 111 -6.14 10.06 -5.36
CA ASN A 111 -5.79 11.42 -5.74
C ASN A 111 -4.56 11.93 -4.95
N VAL A 112 -4.53 11.68 -3.63
CA VAL A 112 -3.39 12.03 -2.77
C VAL A 112 -2.13 11.27 -3.21
N ILE A 113 -2.22 9.94 -3.36
CA ILE A 113 -1.09 9.10 -3.82
C ILE A 113 -0.58 9.56 -5.20
N SER A 114 -1.48 9.87 -6.12
CA SER A 114 -1.13 10.32 -7.47
C SER A 114 -0.49 11.71 -7.48
N ALA A 115 -0.82 12.57 -6.54
CA ALA A 115 -0.17 13.88 -6.39
C ALA A 115 1.27 13.71 -5.89
N VAL A 116 1.49 12.85 -4.89
CA VAL A 116 2.81 12.51 -4.36
C VAL A 116 3.69 11.83 -5.43
N LYS A 117 3.16 10.85 -6.16
CA LYS A 117 3.89 10.10 -7.21
C LYS A 117 4.45 10.98 -8.33
N LYS A 118 3.88 12.16 -8.56
CA LYS A 118 4.35 13.10 -9.59
C LYS A 118 5.61 13.87 -9.18
N ARG A 119 5.98 13.86 -7.91
CA ARG A 119 7.09 14.66 -7.38
C ARG A 119 8.46 14.03 -7.63
N HIS A 120 8.54 12.70 -7.59
CA HIS A 120 9.78 11.97 -7.84
C HIS A 120 9.53 10.62 -8.54
N PRO A 121 10.35 10.21 -9.53
CA PRO A 121 10.09 9.00 -10.33
C PRO A 121 10.32 7.68 -9.58
N HIS A 122 11.21 7.65 -8.59
CA HIS A 122 11.64 6.40 -7.95
C HIS A 122 10.96 6.12 -6.61
N TYR A 123 10.70 7.14 -5.80
CA TYR A 123 10.15 7.00 -4.45
C TYR A 123 9.09 8.06 -4.18
N ARG A 124 8.32 7.87 -3.11
CA ARG A 124 7.21 8.74 -2.70
C ARG A 124 7.46 9.27 -1.31
N LEU A 125 7.57 10.59 -1.16
CA LEU A 125 7.61 11.27 0.14
C LEU A 125 6.22 11.83 0.45
N TYR A 126 5.60 11.31 1.50
CA TYR A 126 4.33 11.82 2.01
C TYR A 126 4.64 12.83 3.10
N SER A 127 4.40 14.12 2.82
CA SER A 127 4.51 15.17 3.83
C SER A 127 3.63 14.88 5.06
N PRO A 128 3.86 15.54 6.20
CA PRO A 128 3.04 15.31 7.40
C PRO A 128 1.53 15.46 7.17
N ALA A 129 1.13 16.46 6.37
CA ALA A 129 -0.27 16.67 6.00
C ALA A 129 -0.82 15.56 5.08
N GLU A 130 0.00 15.03 4.17
CA GLU A 130 -0.38 13.93 3.28
C GLU A 130 -0.46 12.60 4.00
N THR A 131 0.44 12.36 4.96
CA THR A 131 0.36 11.21 5.86
C THR A 131 -0.93 11.25 6.68
N ASP A 132 -1.30 12.41 7.24
CA ASP A 132 -2.58 12.59 7.94
C ASP A 132 -3.79 12.37 7.01
N ALA A 133 -3.71 12.85 5.77
CA ALA A 133 -4.75 12.63 4.75
C ALA A 133 -4.95 11.14 4.42
N ILE A 134 -3.86 10.42 4.13
CA ILE A 134 -3.90 8.99 3.82
C ILE A 134 -4.43 8.19 5.01
N ASN A 135 -3.98 8.49 6.24
CA ASN A 135 -4.42 7.80 7.44
C ASN A 135 -5.91 8.06 7.73
N SER A 136 -6.38 9.30 7.62
CA SER A 136 -7.79 9.64 7.82
C SER A 136 -8.69 8.93 6.81
N LEU A 137 -8.30 8.96 5.52
CA LEU A 137 -9.02 8.26 4.44
C LEU A 137 -9.01 6.74 4.64
N PHE A 138 -7.90 6.18 5.13
CA PHE A 138 -7.77 4.75 5.43
C PHE A 138 -8.75 4.32 6.53
N ILE A 139 -8.77 5.03 7.65
CA ILE A 139 -9.69 4.78 8.76
C ILE A 139 -11.15 4.84 8.27
N ALA A 140 -11.50 5.92 7.58
CA ALA A 140 -12.85 6.12 7.09
C ALA A 140 -13.27 5.00 6.13
N THR A 141 -12.40 4.64 5.17
CA THR A 141 -12.65 3.57 4.20
C THR A 141 -12.85 2.23 4.89
N ASN A 142 -11.95 1.85 5.81
CA ASN A 142 -12.04 0.58 6.52
C ASN A 142 -13.30 0.48 7.37
N ALA A 143 -13.71 1.57 8.04
CA ALA A 143 -14.94 1.59 8.81
C ALA A 143 -16.17 1.29 7.94
N ARG A 144 -16.27 1.88 6.73
CA ARG A 144 -17.38 1.58 5.80
C ARG A 144 -17.34 0.14 5.32
N ARG A 145 -16.16 -0.36 4.94
CA ARG A 145 -16.01 -1.73 4.42
C ARG A 145 -16.32 -2.79 5.46
N ARG A 146 -15.84 -2.63 6.69
CA ARG A 146 -16.14 -3.54 7.80
C ARG A 146 -17.63 -3.52 8.14
N LEU A 147 -18.24 -2.32 8.23
CA LEU A 147 -19.67 -2.19 8.46
C LEU A 147 -20.51 -2.83 7.34
N LEU A 148 -20.08 -2.69 6.08
CA LEU A 148 -20.74 -3.31 4.93
C LEU A 148 -20.59 -4.84 4.98
N LYS A 149 -19.39 -5.36 5.25
CA LYS A 149 -19.16 -6.80 5.39
C LYS A 149 -20.06 -7.41 6.48
N ASP A 150 -20.09 -6.80 7.66
CA ASP A 150 -20.85 -7.33 8.80
C ASP A 150 -22.36 -7.19 8.60
N SER A 151 -22.80 -6.15 7.89
CA SER A 151 -24.19 -6.01 7.41
C SER A 151 -24.57 -7.14 6.45
N LEU A 152 -23.65 -7.57 5.57
CA LEU A 152 -23.88 -8.70 4.66
C LEU A 152 -23.91 -10.04 5.39
N SER A 153 -23.05 -10.25 6.39
CA SER A 153 -23.01 -11.51 7.14
C SER A 153 -24.07 -11.62 8.24
N GLY A 154 -24.68 -10.50 8.64
CA GLY A 154 -25.63 -10.45 9.75
C GLY A 154 -24.96 -10.36 11.13
N ASP A 155 -23.66 -10.06 11.17
CA ASP A 155 -22.83 -10.01 12.39
C ASP A 155 -22.52 -8.56 12.79
N LEU A 156 -23.54 -7.70 12.79
CA LEU A 156 -23.37 -6.27 13.10
C LEU A 156 -23.00 -6.04 14.56
N GLU A 157 -21.92 -5.29 14.78
CA GLU A 157 -21.54 -4.80 16.09
C GLU A 157 -22.46 -3.65 16.54
N SER A 158 -22.93 -3.74 17.78
CA SER A 158 -23.86 -2.74 18.36
C SER A 158 -23.21 -1.38 18.62
N ALA A 159 -21.90 -1.36 18.86
CA ALA A 159 -21.10 -0.16 19.13
C ALA A 159 -20.43 0.31 17.83
N TRP A 160 -20.56 1.59 17.49
CA TRP A 160 -19.91 2.16 16.29
C TRP A 160 -18.39 2.23 16.48
N GLU A 161 -17.93 2.31 17.72
CA GLU A 161 -16.52 2.33 18.14
C GLU A 161 -15.76 1.07 17.74
N SER A 162 -16.47 -0.05 17.51
CA SER A 162 -15.88 -1.30 16.99
C SER A 162 -15.38 -1.15 15.54
N TYR A 163 -15.88 -0.16 14.80
CA TYR A 163 -15.57 0.11 13.40
C TYR A 163 -14.68 1.33 13.20
N TYR A 164 -14.83 2.35 14.04
CA TYR A 164 -14.22 3.66 13.87
C TYR A 164 -13.61 4.11 15.20
N PRO A 165 -12.31 4.45 15.26
CA PRO A 165 -11.63 4.77 16.51
C PRO A 165 -12.19 6.05 17.15
N ILE A 166 -12.27 6.06 18.49
CA ILE A 166 -12.77 7.20 19.28
C ILE A 166 -11.82 8.40 19.15
N GLU A 167 -10.52 8.14 19.18
CA GLU A 167 -9.47 9.15 19.07
C GLU A 167 -8.69 8.97 17.77
N TYR A 168 -8.11 10.05 17.27
CA TYR A 168 -7.24 9.98 16.10
C TYR A 168 -6.02 9.14 16.47
N THR A 169 -5.77 8.10 15.68
CA THR A 169 -4.59 7.25 15.81
C THR A 169 -4.05 6.97 14.42
N TYR A 170 -2.77 6.68 14.30
CA TYR A 170 -2.23 6.18 13.05
C TYR A 170 -2.53 4.68 12.90
N ALA A 171 -3.80 4.37 12.63
CA ALA A 171 -4.30 3.01 12.48
C ALA A 171 -3.56 2.24 11.39
N PHE A 172 -3.11 2.95 10.35
CA PHE A 172 -2.29 2.37 9.30
C PHE A 172 -0.94 1.83 9.82
N PHE A 173 -0.36 2.44 10.87
CA PHE A 173 0.91 2.02 11.46
C PHE A 173 0.75 1.17 12.73
N GLN A 174 -0.47 0.76 13.09
CA GLN A 174 -0.68 -0.07 14.28
C GLN A 174 0.02 -1.43 14.09
N LEU A 175 1.13 -1.58 14.83
CA LEU A 175 2.19 -2.56 14.60
C LEU A 175 1.84 -4.02 14.94
N GLU A 176 0.58 -4.35 15.25
CA GLU A 176 0.20 -5.73 15.68
C GLU A 176 0.61 -6.80 14.64
N HIS A 177 0.79 -6.40 13.37
CA HIS A 177 1.22 -7.27 12.26
C HIS A 177 2.53 -6.84 11.60
N LEU A 178 3.13 -5.72 12.01
CA LEU A 178 4.48 -5.38 11.58
C LEU A 178 5.41 -6.30 12.36
N ASN A 179 5.96 -7.28 11.66
CA ASN A 179 6.97 -8.19 12.17
C ASN A 179 8.27 -7.40 12.36
N LEU A 180 8.24 -6.39 13.24
CA LEU A 180 9.41 -5.68 13.71
C LEU A 180 10.29 -6.73 14.34
N GLN A 181 11.50 -6.90 13.81
CA GLN A 181 12.55 -7.75 14.37
C GLN A 181 12.97 -7.17 15.75
N GLY A 182 12.11 -7.35 16.75
CA GLY A 182 12.16 -6.65 18.02
C GLY A 182 11.03 -6.96 19.01
N GLY A 183 9.91 -7.56 18.57
CA GLY A 183 8.89 -8.07 19.51
C GLY A 183 8.03 -7.00 20.17
N ILE A 184 7.68 -5.93 19.45
CA ILE A 184 6.84 -4.86 19.98
C ILE A 184 5.40 -5.15 19.62
N GLU A 185 4.65 -5.64 20.60
CA GLU A 185 3.25 -6.01 20.38
C GLU A 185 2.35 -4.78 20.17
N LYS A 186 2.70 -3.59 20.71
CA LYS A 186 1.97 -2.32 20.55
C LYS A 186 2.88 -1.12 20.84
N ALA A 187 3.35 -0.39 19.82
CA ALA A 187 3.90 0.94 20.07
C ALA A 187 2.78 1.98 19.91
N ALA A 188 2.48 2.70 20.99
CA ALA A 188 1.55 3.82 20.92
C ALA A 188 2.25 5.02 20.28
N VAL A 189 1.70 5.52 19.17
CA VAL A 189 2.16 6.77 18.56
C VAL A 189 1.39 7.91 19.22
N GLU A 190 2.07 8.76 19.97
CA GLU A 190 1.47 9.98 20.53
C GLU A 190 1.24 10.98 19.41
N VAL A 191 0.01 11.44 19.22
CA VAL A 191 -0.33 12.37 18.13
C VAL A 191 0.13 13.78 18.49
N MET A 192 0.91 14.41 17.61
CA MET A 192 1.45 15.77 17.80
C MET A 192 0.90 16.73 16.75
N ASP A 193 0.84 18.02 17.02
CA ASP A 193 0.22 18.99 16.09
C ASP A 193 1.07 19.30 14.85
N HIS A 194 2.40 19.32 14.99
CA HIS A 194 3.30 19.81 13.93
C HIS A 194 4.61 19.03 13.86
N PHE A 195 4.96 18.56 12.65
CA PHE A 195 6.30 18.07 12.31
C PHE A 195 7.21 19.24 11.95
N THR A 196 8.13 19.60 12.83
CA THR A 196 8.94 20.82 12.69
C THR A 196 10.17 20.65 11.79
N ALA A 197 10.77 19.46 11.78
CA ALA A 197 11.98 19.16 11.02
C ALA A 197 11.76 18.76 9.54
N TYR A 198 10.53 18.85 9.01
CA TYR A 198 10.23 18.45 7.63
C TYR A 198 10.62 19.53 6.61
N ASP A 199 11.55 19.21 5.71
CA ASP A 199 11.88 20.01 4.53
C ASP A 199 11.99 19.10 3.30
N GLU A 200 10.93 19.10 2.47
CA GLU A 200 10.81 18.22 1.31
C GLU A 200 11.95 18.36 0.30
N ALA A 201 12.40 19.60 0.04
CA ALA A 201 13.44 19.85 -0.95
C ALA A 201 14.80 19.34 -0.45
N VAL A 202 15.13 19.65 0.80
CA VAL A 202 16.38 19.16 1.43
C VAL A 202 16.41 17.65 1.51
N ILE A 203 15.27 17.01 1.82
CA ILE A 203 15.17 15.55 1.89
C ILE A 203 15.35 14.90 0.51
N HIS A 204 14.70 15.44 -0.53
CA HIS A 204 14.89 14.96 -1.90
C HIS A 204 16.34 15.08 -2.35
N ASP A 205 16.93 16.27 -2.23
CA ASP A 205 18.32 16.52 -2.61
C ASP A 205 19.29 15.59 -1.89
N PHE A 206 19.03 15.29 -0.61
CA PHE A 206 19.85 14.39 0.18
C PHE A 206 19.72 12.93 -0.28
N LEU A 207 18.50 12.42 -0.45
CA LEU A 207 18.27 11.03 -0.90
C LEU A 207 18.86 10.78 -2.29
N ASP A 208 18.72 11.73 -3.19
CA ASP A 208 19.24 11.65 -4.56
C ASP A 208 20.78 11.72 -4.61
N ALA A 209 21.42 12.27 -3.58
CA ALA A 209 22.87 12.34 -3.45
C ALA A 209 23.50 11.08 -2.82
N LEU A 210 22.73 10.23 -2.15
CA LEU A 210 23.23 8.98 -1.57
C LEU A 210 23.63 8.00 -2.68
N PRO A 211 24.76 7.29 -2.56
CA PRO A 211 25.23 6.35 -3.59
C PRO A 211 24.54 4.99 -3.47
N ALA A 212 23.21 4.99 -3.48
CA ALA A 212 22.37 3.80 -3.54
C ALA A 212 21.86 3.62 -4.99
N PRO A 213 21.86 2.38 -5.53
CA PRO A 213 21.25 2.11 -6.84
C PRO A 213 19.76 2.50 -6.88
N GLU A 214 19.25 2.97 -8.02
CA GLU A 214 17.84 3.40 -8.18
C GLU A 214 16.82 2.36 -7.68
N MET A 215 17.10 1.06 -7.88
CA MET A 215 16.23 -0.01 -7.39
C MET A 215 16.13 -0.12 -5.87
N VAL A 216 17.04 0.50 -5.10
CA VAL A 216 16.86 0.66 -3.66
C VAL A 216 15.66 1.58 -3.41
N TYR A 217 15.48 2.59 -4.24
CA TYR A 217 14.41 3.57 -4.10
C TYR A 217 13.10 3.17 -4.76
N ASP A 218 13.15 2.41 -5.85
CA ASP A 218 11.97 2.08 -6.65
C ASP A 218 10.78 1.57 -5.82
N GLY A 219 9.71 2.37 -5.83
CA GLY A 219 8.44 2.12 -5.15
C GLY A 219 8.42 2.45 -3.66
N LYS A 220 9.55 2.83 -3.05
CA LYS A 220 9.61 3.16 -1.63
C LYS A 220 8.67 4.28 -1.26
N GLU A 221 8.05 4.12 -0.10
CA GLU A 221 7.18 5.13 0.49
C GLU A 221 7.77 5.58 1.82
N VAL A 222 7.94 6.89 1.96
CA VAL A 222 8.41 7.52 3.20
C VAL A 222 7.27 8.35 3.76
N PHE A 223 6.84 8.02 4.96
CA PHE A 223 5.75 8.71 5.66
C PHE A 223 6.32 9.54 6.81
N PHE A 224 6.09 10.84 6.77
CA PHE A 224 6.39 11.74 7.88
C PHE A 224 5.17 11.82 8.79
N ILE A 225 5.30 11.34 10.02
CA ILE A 225 4.20 11.15 10.96
C ILE A 225 4.18 12.32 11.92
N ASN A 226 3.08 13.07 11.98
CA ASN A 226 2.83 14.06 13.04
C ASN A 226 2.52 13.32 14.37
N GLY A 227 3.51 12.61 14.90
CA GLY A 227 3.41 11.86 16.14
C GLY A 227 4.77 11.40 16.63
N ALA A 228 4.89 11.28 17.95
CA ALA A 228 6.08 10.81 18.63
C ALA A 228 5.96 9.32 18.98
N ASN A 229 7.09 8.64 18.95
CA ASN A 229 7.26 7.32 19.51
C ASN A 229 8.54 7.34 20.35
N ASP A 230 8.42 7.24 21.67
CA ASP A 230 9.55 7.38 22.60
C ASP A 230 10.65 6.33 22.40
N GLU A 231 10.34 5.23 21.70
CA GLU A 231 11.27 4.12 21.47
C GLU A 231 12.00 4.22 20.11
N TYR A 232 11.45 4.93 19.12
CA TYR A 232 11.97 4.93 17.74
C TYR A 232 11.86 6.29 17.02
N GLY A 233 12.96 6.79 16.46
CA GLY A 233 12.96 7.96 15.58
C GLY A 233 12.49 7.69 14.16
N ALA A 234 12.83 6.51 13.62
CA ALA A 234 12.26 5.99 12.39
C ALA A 234 12.10 4.47 12.49
N VAL A 235 11.22 3.93 11.64
CA VAL A 235 11.01 2.49 11.50
C VAL A 235 10.97 2.16 10.02
N HIS A 236 11.83 1.25 9.60
CA HIS A 236 11.72 0.61 8.30
C HIS A 236 10.98 -0.71 8.42
N ALA A 237 9.83 -0.80 7.75
CA ALA A 237 9.01 -1.99 7.76
C ALA A 237 8.38 -2.19 6.38
N ASN A 238 8.54 -3.40 5.84
CA ASN A 238 7.94 -3.83 4.58
C ASN A 238 8.11 -2.77 3.45
N GLY A 239 9.34 -2.32 3.18
CA GLY A 239 9.60 -1.38 2.08
C GLY A 239 9.11 0.06 2.30
N GLN A 240 8.55 0.38 3.47
CA GLN A 240 8.14 1.72 3.87
C GLN A 240 9.01 2.25 4.99
N ILE A 241 9.29 3.55 4.98
CA ILE A 241 10.03 4.24 6.03
C ILE A 241 9.06 5.16 6.76
N LEU A 242 8.92 4.97 8.06
CA LEU A 242 8.11 5.79 8.93
C LEU A 242 9.03 6.69 9.72
N VAL A 243 8.89 8.01 9.56
CA VAL A 243 9.69 8.98 10.30
C VAL A 243 8.80 9.65 11.33
N PHE A 244 9.15 9.54 12.61
CA PHE A 244 8.40 10.13 13.71
C PHE A 244 8.89 11.54 14.02
N ASN A 245 7.98 12.35 14.54
CA ASN A 245 8.23 13.73 14.92
C ASN A 245 8.94 13.80 16.27
N LEU A 246 10.22 13.41 16.32
CA LEU A 246 11.04 13.48 17.52
C LEU A 246 12.12 14.57 17.47
N PHE A 247 12.37 15.13 16.30
CA PHE A 247 13.52 16.00 16.05
C PHE A 247 13.06 17.39 15.65
N GLU A 248 13.80 18.40 16.13
CA GLU A 248 13.59 19.79 15.75
C GLU A 248 14.39 20.18 14.50
N ASP A 249 15.46 19.43 14.17
CA ASP A 249 16.36 19.68 13.04
C ASP A 249 16.20 18.61 11.95
N VAL A 250 16.15 19.06 10.69
CA VAL A 250 16.13 18.18 9.52
C VAL A 250 17.37 17.29 9.46
N SER A 251 18.52 17.70 10.00
CA SER A 251 19.74 16.86 9.98
C SER A 251 19.55 15.49 10.63
N ASP A 252 18.76 15.41 11.70
CA ASP A 252 18.47 14.14 12.38
C ASP A 252 17.52 13.27 11.54
N VAL A 253 16.58 13.90 10.82
CA VAL A 253 15.72 13.24 9.84
C VAL A 253 16.58 12.63 8.72
N LEU A 254 17.52 13.40 8.16
CA LEU A 254 18.42 12.94 7.11
C LEU A 254 19.29 11.76 7.57
N LYS A 255 19.75 11.80 8.83
CA LYS A 255 20.48 10.68 9.43
C LYS A 255 19.66 9.40 9.44
N LEU A 256 18.41 9.47 9.90
CA LEU A 256 17.51 8.31 9.94
C LEU A 256 17.23 7.78 8.53
N LEU A 257 16.96 8.66 7.57
CA LEU A 257 16.75 8.26 6.18
C LEU A 257 17.98 7.56 5.59
N ALA A 258 19.18 8.10 5.83
CA ALA A 258 20.43 7.46 5.39
C ALA A 258 20.62 6.08 6.02
N HIS A 259 20.29 5.94 7.31
CA HIS A 259 20.32 4.66 8.01
C HIS A 259 19.36 3.65 7.38
N GLU A 260 18.10 4.01 7.14
CA GLU A 260 17.12 3.10 6.54
C GLU A 260 17.44 2.73 5.08
N VAL A 261 17.99 3.67 4.30
CA VAL A 261 18.54 3.36 2.97
C VAL A 261 19.76 2.44 3.08
N GLY A 262 20.58 2.63 4.10
CA GLY A 262 21.72 1.77 4.41
C GLY A 262 21.33 0.31 4.66
N HIS A 263 20.20 0.05 5.32
CA HIS A 263 19.68 -1.32 5.46
C HIS A 263 19.39 -1.98 4.10
N GLU A 264 18.81 -1.23 3.16
CA GLU A 264 18.45 -1.74 1.84
C GLU A 264 19.67 -2.00 0.97
N VAL A 265 20.64 -1.09 1.03
CA VAL A 265 21.98 -1.31 0.45
C VAL A 265 22.63 -2.56 1.06
N GLY A 266 22.50 -2.74 2.38
CA GLY A 266 22.98 -3.92 3.10
C GLY A 266 22.34 -5.21 2.60
N TYR A 267 21.02 -5.20 2.34
CA TYR A 267 20.33 -6.37 1.78
C TYR A 267 20.80 -6.74 0.37
N LEU A 268 21.17 -5.76 -0.46
CA LEU A 268 21.78 -6.03 -1.76
C LEU A 268 23.16 -6.68 -1.63
N ILE A 269 24.00 -6.16 -0.73
CA ILE A 269 25.37 -6.66 -0.52
C ILE A 269 25.40 -8.03 0.16
N PHE A 270 24.72 -8.16 1.30
CA PHE A 270 24.79 -9.34 2.16
C PHE A 270 23.73 -10.40 1.86
N GLY A 271 22.70 -10.07 1.08
CA GLY A 271 21.46 -10.85 1.04
C GLY A 271 20.57 -10.59 2.27
N ARG A 272 19.34 -11.10 2.24
CA ARG A 272 18.35 -10.86 3.30
C ARG A 272 18.37 -11.98 4.34
N ASP A 273 18.20 -11.64 5.61
CA ASP A 273 18.31 -12.65 6.66
C ASP A 273 17.22 -13.71 6.64
N GLY A 274 17.64 -14.98 6.68
CA GLY A 274 16.77 -16.15 6.49
C GLY A 274 16.48 -16.50 5.02
N TYR A 275 17.08 -15.79 4.06
CA TYR A 275 16.94 -16.05 2.61
C TYR A 275 18.17 -16.79 2.08
N GLU A 276 17.99 -17.57 1.01
CA GLU A 276 19.08 -18.34 0.39
C GLU A 276 20.16 -17.44 -0.26
N ASN A 277 19.86 -16.17 -0.50
CA ASN A 277 20.82 -15.21 -1.04
C ASN A 277 21.78 -14.62 0.02
N GLN A 278 21.74 -15.07 1.27
CA GLN A 278 22.70 -14.68 2.30
C GLN A 278 24.14 -15.01 1.91
N LYS A 279 25.02 -14.01 1.99
CA LYS A 279 26.45 -14.11 1.66
C LYS A 279 27.30 -14.03 2.93
N ASN A 280 27.38 -15.14 3.67
CA ASN A 280 28.11 -15.20 4.95
C ASN A 280 29.58 -14.77 4.84
N SER A 281 30.27 -15.11 3.76
CA SER A 281 31.66 -14.69 3.54
C SER A 281 31.81 -13.16 3.44
N ILE A 282 30.81 -12.45 2.93
CA ILE A 282 30.81 -10.99 2.83
C ILE A 282 30.52 -10.38 4.20
N LYS A 283 29.61 -10.97 4.99
CA LYS A 283 29.39 -10.57 6.39
C LYS A 283 30.64 -10.75 7.24
N GLU A 284 31.36 -11.86 7.07
CA GLU A 284 32.65 -12.11 7.72
C GLU A 284 33.70 -11.08 7.30
N ALA A 285 33.82 -10.80 6.00
CA ALA A 285 34.74 -9.78 5.49
C ALA A 285 34.45 -8.39 6.08
N TYR A 286 33.17 -8.02 6.17
CA TYR A 286 32.72 -6.79 6.80
C TYR A 286 33.06 -6.74 8.29
N ALA A 287 32.73 -7.80 9.04
CA ALA A 287 32.99 -7.85 10.47
C ALA A 287 34.49 -7.79 10.79
N ASN A 288 35.32 -8.37 9.92
CA ASN A 288 36.78 -8.33 10.01
C ASN A 288 37.37 -6.93 9.84
N LEU A 289 36.69 -5.97 9.19
CA LEU A 289 37.13 -4.56 9.16
C LEU A 289 37.27 -3.98 10.57
N TYR A 290 36.45 -4.49 11.49
CA TYR A 290 36.41 -4.09 12.89
C TYR A 290 37.13 -5.07 13.83
N GLY A 291 37.60 -6.21 13.31
CA GLY A 291 38.19 -7.27 14.12
C GLY A 291 37.19 -8.03 14.99
N TYR A 292 35.89 -7.98 14.66
CA TYR A 292 34.83 -8.70 15.37
C TYR A 292 34.39 -9.96 14.61
N PRO A 293 33.90 -11.00 15.32
CA PRO A 293 33.17 -12.11 14.70
C PRO A 293 31.79 -11.66 14.24
N VAL A 294 31.21 -12.36 13.26
CA VAL A 294 29.82 -12.13 12.84
C VAL A 294 28.86 -12.52 13.97
N PRO A 295 28.05 -11.59 14.50
CA PRO A 295 27.05 -11.91 15.50
C PRO A 295 25.84 -12.63 14.89
N VAL A 296 25.02 -13.23 15.74
CA VAL A 296 23.66 -13.60 15.37
C VAL A 296 22.77 -12.40 15.75
N ASP A 297 22.45 -11.54 14.78
CA ASP A 297 21.83 -10.22 14.99
C ASP A 297 20.61 -10.26 15.94
N GLU A 298 19.71 -11.23 15.77
CA GLU A 298 18.51 -11.40 16.60
C GLU A 298 18.80 -11.67 18.09
N ARG A 299 20.01 -12.12 18.43
CA ARG A 299 20.41 -12.52 19.78
C ARG A 299 21.29 -11.51 20.49
N VAL A 300 21.64 -10.41 19.83
CA VAL A 300 22.48 -9.36 20.40
C VAL A 300 21.70 -8.04 20.49
N PRO A 301 22.07 -7.15 21.44
CA PRO A 301 21.49 -5.81 21.51
C PRO A 301 21.67 -5.05 20.19
N TRP A 302 20.75 -4.12 19.91
CA TRP A 302 20.71 -3.31 18.68
C TRP A 302 22.09 -2.77 18.27
N GLY A 303 22.79 -2.08 19.19
CA GLY A 303 24.10 -1.47 18.91
C GLY A 303 25.24 -2.46 18.63
N ALA A 304 25.02 -3.76 18.82
CA ALA A 304 25.97 -4.83 18.51
C ALA A 304 25.61 -5.61 17.23
N ARG A 305 24.43 -5.37 16.63
CA ARG A 305 23.99 -6.05 15.41
C ARG A 305 24.82 -5.61 14.20
N LEU A 306 25.11 -6.56 13.30
CA LEU A 306 25.86 -6.28 12.08
C LEU A 306 25.02 -5.45 11.10
N SER A 307 23.74 -5.77 10.93
CA SER A 307 22.80 -5.05 10.06
C SER A 307 22.64 -3.59 10.46
N GLU A 308 22.42 -3.30 11.75
CA GLU A 308 22.32 -1.94 12.30
C GLU A 308 23.63 -1.19 12.14
N ASN A 309 24.76 -1.83 12.45
CA ASN A 309 26.07 -1.23 12.25
C ASN A 309 26.32 -0.86 10.78
N PHE A 310 25.94 -1.71 9.83
CA PHE A 310 26.08 -1.41 8.41
C PHE A 310 25.24 -0.21 7.98
N ALA A 311 24.00 -0.14 8.42
CA ALA A 311 23.12 1.00 8.16
C ALA A 311 23.70 2.31 8.71
N GLU A 312 24.25 2.27 9.93
CA GLU A 312 24.95 3.43 10.50
C GLU A 312 26.26 3.77 9.80
N ASP A 313 27.03 2.78 9.37
CA ASP A 313 28.25 3.02 8.59
C ASP A 313 27.94 3.67 7.25
N PHE A 314 26.83 3.27 6.61
CA PHE A 314 26.36 3.94 5.41
C PHE A 314 26.00 5.41 5.68
N ALA A 315 25.23 5.69 6.75
CA ALA A 315 24.88 7.04 7.17
C ALA A 315 26.11 7.88 7.57
N TRP A 316 27.08 7.27 8.25
CA TRP A 316 28.34 7.92 8.63
C TRP A 316 29.20 8.23 7.42
N VAL A 317 29.34 7.28 6.50
CA VAL A 317 30.16 7.43 5.30
C VAL A 317 29.64 8.55 4.40
N TYR A 318 28.35 8.51 4.06
CA TYR A 318 27.78 9.37 3.03
C TYR A 318 26.99 10.57 3.55
N GLY A 319 26.57 10.56 4.81
CA GLY A 319 25.88 11.68 5.45
C GLY A 319 26.70 12.41 6.53
N ASP A 320 27.93 11.97 6.80
CA ASP A 320 28.79 12.51 7.87
C ASP A 320 28.14 12.45 9.28
N PHE A 321 27.18 11.54 9.48
CA PHE A 321 26.45 11.42 10.74
C PHE A 321 27.21 10.55 11.76
N PRO A 322 27.30 10.95 13.03
CA PRO A 322 27.90 10.11 14.07
C PRO A 322 27.14 8.79 14.25
N LYS A 323 27.85 7.70 14.52
CA LYS A 323 27.26 6.38 14.81
C LYS A 323 26.75 6.29 16.25
N TRP A 324 25.75 5.45 16.49
CA TRP A 324 25.24 5.07 17.83
C TRP A 324 25.58 3.62 18.21
N SER A 325 25.98 2.78 17.26
CA SER A 325 26.46 1.42 17.46
C SER A 325 27.82 1.38 18.16
N TRP A 326 28.13 0.21 18.72
CA TRP A 326 29.35 -0.03 19.49
C TRP A 326 30.51 -0.55 18.63
N TRP A 327 30.34 -0.55 17.30
CA TRP A 327 31.33 -1.03 16.34
C TRP A 327 32.30 0.10 16.02
N GLU A 328 33.47 0.04 16.66
CA GLU A 328 34.52 1.04 16.57
C GLU A 328 35.82 0.46 16.01
N GLY A 329 36.69 1.33 15.48
CA GLY A 329 38.07 0.99 15.13
C GLY A 329 38.37 0.83 13.63
N ALA A 330 37.35 0.73 12.78
CA ALA A 330 37.54 0.76 11.32
C ALA A 330 37.63 2.20 10.81
N GLU A 331 38.53 2.46 9.85
CA GLU A 331 38.66 3.76 9.20
C GLU A 331 37.52 3.98 8.19
N LYS A 332 36.99 5.22 8.15
CA LYS A 332 35.89 5.62 7.26
C LYS A 332 36.13 5.23 5.79
N SER A 333 37.37 5.39 5.30
CA SER A 333 37.77 5.04 3.93
C SER A 333 37.77 3.54 3.65
N LEU A 334 38.04 2.69 4.65
CA LEU A 334 37.99 1.24 4.47
C LEU A 334 36.54 0.75 4.30
N ILE A 335 35.63 1.33 5.09
CA ILE A 335 34.20 1.04 5.03
C ILE A 335 33.62 1.53 3.71
N GLN A 336 33.93 2.77 3.31
CA GLN A 336 33.51 3.31 2.03
C GLN A 336 33.94 2.40 0.87
N ASN A 337 35.23 2.03 0.84
CA ASN A 337 35.76 1.14 -0.20
C ASN A 337 35.08 -0.24 -0.18
N PHE A 338 34.76 -0.78 1.00
CA PHE A 338 34.00 -2.02 1.12
C PHE A 338 32.61 -1.89 0.49
N ILE A 339 31.84 -0.86 0.86
CA ILE A 339 30.48 -0.62 0.35
C ILE A 339 30.51 -0.47 -1.17
N GLU A 340 31.36 0.39 -1.71
CA GLU A 340 31.46 0.67 -3.15
C GLU A 340 31.89 -0.58 -3.93
N THR A 341 32.87 -1.33 -3.41
CA THR A 341 33.37 -2.56 -4.04
C THR A 341 32.27 -3.61 -4.10
N GLU A 342 31.58 -3.89 -2.99
CA GLU A 342 30.58 -4.95 -2.95
C GLU A 342 29.29 -4.57 -3.69
N LEU A 343 28.92 -3.29 -3.73
CA LEU A 343 27.85 -2.80 -4.61
C LEU A 343 28.18 -3.02 -6.08
N SER A 344 29.40 -2.70 -6.51
CA SER A 344 29.82 -2.88 -7.92
C SER A 344 29.82 -4.36 -8.37
N ARG A 345 29.87 -5.30 -7.43
CA ARG A 345 29.88 -6.75 -7.66
C ARG A 345 28.52 -7.40 -7.48
N THR A 346 27.55 -6.68 -6.92
CA THR A 346 26.22 -7.23 -6.65
C THR A 346 25.48 -7.43 -7.96
N ASP A 347 25.02 -8.66 -8.21
CA ASP A 347 24.07 -8.92 -9.29
C ASP A 347 22.70 -8.38 -8.86
N LEU A 348 22.34 -7.26 -9.48
CA LEU A 348 21.09 -6.59 -9.19
C LEU A 348 19.86 -7.38 -9.67
N SER A 349 20.03 -8.34 -10.58
CA SER A 349 18.92 -9.20 -11.04
C SER A 349 18.56 -10.31 -10.04
N ASP A 350 19.47 -10.62 -9.11
CA ASP A 350 19.22 -11.51 -7.97
C ASP A 350 18.63 -10.78 -6.76
N ALA A 351 18.42 -9.46 -6.86
CA ALA A 351 17.68 -8.70 -5.86
C ALA A 351 16.24 -9.22 -5.86
N VAL A 352 15.89 -10.02 -4.84
CA VAL A 352 14.50 -10.40 -4.58
C VAL A 352 13.77 -9.16 -4.08
N LEU A 353 13.37 -8.32 -5.02
CA LEU A 353 12.51 -7.16 -4.80
C LEU A 353 11.06 -7.63 -4.78
N ILE A 354 10.72 -8.44 -3.79
CA ILE A 354 9.33 -8.49 -3.37
C ILE A 354 9.15 -7.34 -2.39
N ARG A 355 8.79 -6.20 -2.96
CA ARG A 355 8.47 -4.99 -2.21
C ARG A 355 7.01 -4.62 -2.47
N ASP A 356 6.46 -3.95 -1.48
CA ASP A 356 5.08 -3.58 -1.16
C ASP A 356 4.29 -2.79 -2.21
N ASN A 357 4.66 -2.88 -3.49
CA ASN A 357 3.94 -2.25 -4.59
C ASN A 357 2.81 -3.15 -5.14
N VAL A 358 2.16 -3.93 -4.28
CA VAL A 358 1.03 -4.76 -4.70
C VAL A 358 -0.18 -3.85 -4.86
N HIS A 359 -0.58 -3.62 -6.10
CA HIS A 359 -1.80 -2.94 -6.48
C HIS A 359 -2.89 -3.95 -6.79
N VAL A 360 -4.04 -3.78 -6.14
CA VAL A 360 -5.22 -4.62 -6.38
C VAL A 360 -6.26 -3.78 -7.10
N TYR A 361 -6.50 -4.08 -8.36
CA TYR A 361 -7.51 -3.43 -9.18
C TYR A 361 -8.79 -4.26 -9.15
N ALA A 362 -9.88 -3.65 -8.70
CA ALA A 362 -11.22 -4.24 -8.69
C ALA A 362 -12.27 -3.14 -8.89
N ASP A 363 -13.37 -3.44 -9.57
CA ASP A 363 -14.42 -2.46 -9.90
C ASP A 363 -13.93 -1.19 -10.63
N ASN A 364 -12.79 -1.25 -11.35
CA ASN A 364 -12.06 -0.10 -11.92
C ASN A 364 -11.43 0.85 -10.89
N HIS A 365 -11.29 0.41 -9.64
CA HIS A 365 -10.62 1.13 -8.58
C HIS A 365 -9.35 0.40 -8.13
N ILE A 366 -8.37 1.19 -7.67
CA ILE A 366 -7.14 0.67 -7.09
C ILE A 366 -7.32 0.62 -5.58
N LEU A 367 -7.17 -0.56 -5.01
CA LEU A 367 -6.88 -0.75 -3.60
C LEU A 367 -5.37 -0.68 -3.43
N THR A 368 -4.93 0.36 -2.72
CA THR A 368 -3.54 0.43 -2.24
C THR A 368 -3.47 -0.35 -0.95
N LEU A 369 -2.62 -1.36 -0.96
CA LEU A 369 -2.24 -2.09 0.22
C LEU A 369 -0.93 -1.47 0.71
N PHE A 370 -0.93 -1.01 1.95
CA PHE A 370 0.24 -0.44 2.58
C PHE A 370 0.71 -1.40 3.68
N SER A 371 2.02 -1.68 3.78
CA SER A 371 2.70 -2.48 4.83
C SER A 371 2.61 -4.02 4.85
N GLY A 372 2.70 -4.74 3.72
CA GLY A 372 3.00 -6.19 3.57
C GLY A 372 2.12 -7.26 4.26
N PHE A 373 1.45 -6.97 5.38
CA PHE A 373 0.53 -7.86 6.08
C PHE A 373 -0.77 -7.10 6.30
N HIS A 374 -1.75 -7.34 5.44
CA HIS A 374 -3.02 -6.60 5.39
C HIS A 374 -4.16 -7.47 5.92
N GLU A 375 -3.93 -8.18 7.04
CA GLU A 375 -4.88 -9.17 7.56
C GLU A 375 -6.27 -8.58 7.83
N ASP A 376 -6.34 -7.28 8.13
CA ASP A 376 -7.57 -6.53 8.36
C ASP A 376 -8.12 -5.80 7.12
N HIS A 377 -7.40 -5.81 6.00
CA HIS A 377 -7.88 -5.15 4.79
C HIS A 377 -8.94 -6.02 4.12
N VAL A 378 -10.18 -5.58 4.25
CA VAL A 378 -11.31 -6.09 3.48
C VAL A 378 -11.52 -5.17 2.29
N GLN A 379 -11.79 -5.73 1.11
CA GLN A 379 -12.32 -5.03 -0.05
C GLN A 379 -13.69 -5.62 -0.38
N VAL A 380 -14.69 -4.77 -0.61
CA VAL A 380 -15.99 -5.23 -1.14
C VAL A 380 -16.02 -4.91 -2.62
N ILE A 381 -16.41 -5.89 -3.44
CA ILE A 381 -16.46 -5.78 -4.90
C ILE A 381 -17.81 -6.24 -5.44
N VAL A 382 -18.20 -5.75 -6.61
CA VAL A 382 -19.37 -6.25 -7.35
C VAL A 382 -18.95 -6.96 -8.63
N ASP A 383 -17.91 -6.48 -9.30
CA ASP A 383 -17.25 -7.13 -10.42
C ASP A 383 -16.34 -8.26 -9.91
N PRO A 384 -16.54 -9.52 -10.34
CA PRO A 384 -15.70 -10.65 -9.92
C PRO A 384 -14.26 -10.61 -10.46
N GLU A 385 -13.97 -9.76 -11.44
CA GLU A 385 -12.62 -9.65 -12.01
C GLU A 385 -11.72 -8.80 -11.11
N ILE A 386 -10.60 -9.39 -10.69
CA ILE A 386 -9.56 -8.71 -9.93
C ILE A 386 -8.24 -8.85 -10.67
N GLN A 387 -7.53 -7.74 -10.80
CA GLN A 387 -6.16 -7.72 -11.28
C GLN A 387 -5.20 -7.35 -10.14
N LEU A 388 -4.20 -8.19 -9.92
CA LEU A 388 -3.10 -7.93 -9.00
C LEU A 388 -1.88 -7.54 -9.82
N VAL A 389 -1.24 -6.42 -9.50
CA VAL A 389 -0.04 -5.92 -10.18
C VAL A 389 1.03 -5.62 -9.15
N ILE A 390 2.28 -5.98 -9.44
CA ILE A 390 3.44 -5.56 -8.66
C ILE A 390 4.23 -4.57 -9.51
N ASP A 391 4.11 -3.28 -9.22
CA ASP A 391 4.83 -2.25 -9.97
C ASP A 391 6.35 -2.40 -9.76
N GLY A 392 7.11 -2.35 -10.87
CA GLY A 392 8.57 -2.53 -10.84
C GLY A 392 9.02 -3.99 -10.66
N PHE A 393 8.12 -4.97 -10.82
CA PHE A 393 8.46 -6.39 -10.69
C PHE A 393 9.60 -6.81 -11.63
N GLN A 394 10.66 -7.33 -11.04
CA GLN A 394 11.75 -8.00 -11.75
C GLN A 394 11.71 -9.49 -11.41
N LYS A 395 11.59 -10.33 -12.44
CA LYS A 395 11.54 -11.78 -12.24
C LYS A 395 12.95 -12.31 -11.94
N GLY A 396 13.18 -12.69 -10.69
CA GLY A 396 14.39 -13.41 -10.26
C GLY A 396 14.26 -14.94 -10.39
N PRO A 397 15.11 -15.72 -9.68
CA PRO A 397 15.09 -17.19 -9.67
C PRO A 397 13.92 -17.81 -8.87
N TYR A 398 12.81 -17.09 -8.72
CA TYR A 398 11.63 -17.47 -7.94
C TYR A 398 10.35 -17.43 -8.76
N ASP A 399 9.33 -18.15 -8.27
CA ASP A 399 7.96 -18.06 -8.76
C ASP A 399 7.06 -17.40 -7.71
N LEU A 400 6.12 -16.58 -8.16
CA LEU A 400 5.14 -15.93 -7.30
C LEU A 400 3.74 -16.44 -7.61
N PHE A 401 2.98 -16.78 -6.57
CA PHE A 401 1.63 -17.31 -6.71
C PHE A 401 0.63 -16.58 -5.82
N VAL A 402 -0.58 -16.43 -6.35
CA VAL A 402 -1.77 -16.07 -5.61
C VAL A 402 -2.45 -17.36 -5.13
N HIS A 403 -2.68 -17.44 -3.84
CA HIS A 403 -3.47 -18.46 -3.17
C HIS A 403 -4.80 -17.85 -2.80
N VAL A 404 -5.89 -18.46 -3.27
CA VAL A 404 -7.24 -18.01 -2.96
C VAL A 404 -7.94 -19.10 -2.16
N ARG A 405 -8.59 -18.69 -1.06
CA ARG A 405 -9.47 -19.55 -0.27
C ARG A 405 -10.81 -18.84 -0.12
N ASN A 406 -11.92 -19.52 -0.39
CA ASN A 406 -13.25 -18.97 -0.15
C ASN A 406 -13.91 -19.63 1.07
N ASN A 407 -15.03 -19.06 1.53
CA ASN A 407 -15.85 -19.61 2.60
C ASN A 407 -16.82 -20.72 2.15
N VAL A 408 -16.78 -21.14 0.87
CA VAL A 408 -17.74 -22.09 0.27
C VAL A 408 -17.09 -23.46 0.02
N THR A 409 -16.06 -23.50 -0.82
CA THR A 409 -15.35 -24.71 -1.27
C THR A 409 -13.95 -24.85 -0.63
N GLY A 410 -13.45 -23.82 0.04
CA GLY A 410 -12.12 -23.81 0.65
C GLY A 410 -11.03 -23.36 -0.32
N ASN A 411 -9.96 -24.14 -0.45
CA ASN A 411 -8.80 -23.75 -1.25
C ASN A 411 -9.09 -23.87 -2.76
N LEU A 412 -8.83 -22.78 -3.50
CA LEU A 412 -8.92 -22.73 -4.96
C LEU A 412 -7.56 -23.01 -5.62
N PRO A 413 -7.52 -23.30 -6.93
CA PRO A 413 -6.28 -23.42 -7.67
C PRO A 413 -5.39 -22.17 -7.53
N ARG A 414 -4.08 -22.39 -7.48
CA ARG A 414 -3.10 -21.29 -7.38
C ARG A 414 -2.97 -20.61 -8.73
N GLN A 415 -2.93 -19.28 -8.73
CA GLN A 415 -2.71 -18.49 -9.92
C GLN A 415 -1.27 -17.96 -9.93
N PRO A 416 -0.43 -18.30 -10.93
CA PRO A 416 0.91 -17.71 -11.03
C PRO A 416 0.83 -16.24 -11.45
N PHE A 417 1.77 -15.44 -10.98
CA PHE A 417 2.07 -14.15 -11.59
C PHE A 417 2.80 -14.36 -12.92
N SER A 418 2.52 -13.51 -13.88
CA SER A 418 3.26 -13.43 -15.13
C SER A 418 4.65 -12.81 -14.93
N ASP A 419 5.50 -12.90 -15.95
CA ASP A 419 6.86 -12.35 -15.92
C ASP A 419 6.91 -10.83 -15.75
N ASN A 420 5.81 -10.12 -16.05
CA ASN A 420 5.63 -8.69 -15.82
C ASN A 420 4.89 -8.36 -14.50
N GLY A 421 4.78 -9.32 -13.57
CA GLY A 421 4.25 -9.08 -12.23
C GLY A 421 2.73 -8.91 -12.18
N VAL A 422 1.97 -9.53 -13.09
CA VAL A 422 0.51 -9.43 -13.14
C VAL A 422 -0.15 -10.79 -12.86
N ALA A 423 -1.20 -10.80 -12.05
CA ALA A 423 -2.09 -11.95 -11.89
C ALA A 423 -3.55 -11.51 -12.04
N MET A 424 -4.33 -12.27 -12.82
CA MET A 424 -5.77 -12.07 -12.98
C MET A 424 -6.53 -13.13 -12.21
N LEU A 425 -7.50 -12.73 -11.40
CA LEU A 425 -8.42 -13.61 -10.70
C LEU A 425 -9.84 -13.36 -11.20
N ASN A 426 -10.56 -14.43 -11.48
CA ASN A 426 -11.99 -14.40 -11.77
C ASN A 426 -12.70 -15.13 -10.63
N LEU A 427 -13.35 -14.37 -9.75
CA LEU A 427 -14.08 -14.90 -8.60
C LEU A 427 -15.51 -15.34 -8.99
N GLY A 428 -16.18 -16.07 -8.10
CA GLY A 428 -17.57 -16.50 -8.29
C GLY A 428 -17.83 -17.41 -9.49
N GLN A 429 -16.84 -18.20 -9.91
CA GLN A 429 -16.92 -19.05 -11.10
C GLN A 429 -17.50 -20.44 -10.81
N LEU A 430 -17.44 -20.89 -9.56
CA LEU A 430 -17.93 -22.22 -9.19
C LEU A 430 -19.45 -22.20 -8.98
N PRO A 431 -20.18 -23.28 -9.34
CA PRO A 431 -21.62 -23.38 -9.12
C PRO A 431 -22.03 -23.13 -7.67
N GLU A 432 -21.25 -23.61 -6.71
CA GLU A 432 -21.50 -23.42 -5.28
C GLU A 432 -21.35 -21.95 -4.85
N GLU A 433 -20.41 -21.21 -5.46
CA GLU A 433 -20.23 -19.77 -5.21
C GLU A 433 -21.39 -18.97 -5.79
N GLN A 434 -21.83 -19.32 -7.00
CA GLN A 434 -22.99 -18.68 -7.64
C GLN A 434 -24.26 -18.91 -6.83
N GLN A 435 -24.51 -20.15 -6.38
CA GLN A 435 -25.62 -20.47 -5.51
C GLN A 435 -25.57 -19.62 -4.22
N ARG A 436 -24.39 -19.47 -3.60
CA ARG A 436 -24.22 -18.65 -2.40
C ARG A 436 -24.52 -17.16 -2.66
N LEU A 437 -24.04 -16.62 -3.79
CA LEU A 437 -24.34 -15.24 -4.20
C LEU A 437 -25.84 -15.03 -4.42
N GLU A 438 -26.55 -16.01 -4.98
CA GLU A 438 -27.99 -15.93 -5.21
C GLU A 438 -28.80 -16.03 -3.92
N THR A 439 -28.40 -16.89 -2.98
CA THR A 439 -29.17 -17.15 -1.76
C THR A 439 -28.84 -16.20 -0.61
N GLU A 440 -27.57 -15.84 -0.47
CA GLU A 440 -27.07 -15.04 0.65
C GLU A 440 -26.52 -13.68 0.23
N GLY A 441 -26.36 -13.44 -1.06
CA GLY A 441 -25.94 -12.15 -1.60
C GLY A 441 -24.43 -11.91 -1.56
N TYR A 442 -23.61 -12.77 -0.95
CA TYR A 442 -22.17 -12.54 -0.87
C TYR A 442 -21.32 -13.82 -0.79
N VAL A 443 -20.04 -13.72 -1.20
CA VAL A 443 -18.99 -14.73 -0.99
C VAL A 443 -17.74 -14.04 -0.46
N VAL A 444 -17.04 -14.68 0.48
CA VAL A 444 -15.82 -14.14 1.09
C VAL A 444 -14.61 -14.95 0.63
N TYR A 445 -13.56 -14.23 0.24
CA TYR A 445 -12.29 -14.75 -0.23
C TYR A 445 -11.15 -14.22 0.64
N GLU A 446 -10.29 -15.12 1.09
CA GLU A 446 -8.95 -14.81 1.59
C GLU A 446 -7.98 -14.96 0.42
N ILE A 447 -7.20 -13.91 0.16
CA ILE A 447 -6.17 -13.90 -0.88
C ILE A 447 -4.81 -13.76 -0.19
N GLN A 448 -3.88 -14.67 -0.53
CA GLN A 448 -2.51 -14.67 -0.04
C GLN A 448 -1.55 -14.70 -1.22
N ILE A 449 -0.58 -13.80 -1.27
CA ILE A 449 0.49 -13.83 -2.25
C ILE A 449 1.73 -14.48 -1.61
N LYS A 450 2.34 -15.44 -2.30
CA LYS A 450 3.46 -16.24 -1.78
C LYS A 450 4.57 -16.41 -2.80
N LEU A 451 5.81 -16.22 -2.36
CA LEU A 451 7.01 -16.54 -3.12
C LEU A 451 7.40 -18.01 -2.91
N TYR A 452 7.86 -18.63 -3.99
CA TYR A 452 8.49 -19.94 -4.01
C TYR A 452 9.87 -19.85 -4.66
N HIS A 453 10.89 -20.29 -3.94
CA HIS A 453 12.24 -20.42 -4.47
C HIS A 453 12.55 -21.90 -4.69
N TYR A 454 12.96 -22.28 -5.90
CA TYR A 454 13.18 -23.68 -6.29
C TYR A 454 14.65 -23.95 -6.59
N THR A 455 15.48 -24.18 -5.57
CA THR A 455 16.93 -24.43 -5.71
C THR A 455 17.33 -25.90 -5.57
N SER A 456 16.45 -26.78 -5.09
CA SER A 456 16.65 -28.24 -5.13
C SER A 456 15.31 -28.98 -4.89
N LEU A 457 15.31 -30.31 -4.92
CA LEU A 457 14.15 -31.18 -4.61
C LEU A 457 13.46 -30.90 -3.25
N ARG A 458 14.00 -29.99 -2.42
CA ARG A 458 13.36 -29.43 -1.23
C ARG A 458 12.76 -28.07 -1.59
N LYS A 459 11.42 -28.00 -1.59
CA LYS A 459 10.68 -26.74 -1.76
C LYS A 459 10.91 -25.88 -0.52
N TYR A 460 11.56 -24.73 -0.66
CA TYR A 460 11.51 -23.68 0.35
C TYR A 460 10.26 -22.85 0.11
N HIS A 461 9.42 -22.78 1.14
CA HIS A 461 8.22 -21.96 1.18
C HIS A 461 8.59 -20.66 1.89
N GLN A 462 8.41 -19.51 1.23
CA GLN A 462 8.52 -18.24 1.91
C GLN A 462 7.21 -17.87 2.62
N PRO A 463 7.28 -17.09 3.71
CA PRO A 463 6.09 -16.56 4.36
C PRO A 463 5.22 -15.78 3.36
N THR A 464 3.93 -15.71 3.65
CA THR A 464 2.97 -14.90 2.90
C THR A 464 3.47 -13.46 2.84
N ILE A 465 3.60 -12.90 1.64
CA ILE A 465 4.14 -11.54 1.41
C ILE A 465 3.05 -10.46 1.38
N ALA A 466 1.81 -10.87 1.20
CA ALA A 466 0.61 -10.06 1.28
C ALA A 466 -0.57 -10.97 1.54
N ARG A 467 -1.46 -10.57 2.46
CA ARG A 467 -2.72 -11.24 2.79
C ARG A 467 -3.80 -10.18 2.87
N PHE A 468 -4.95 -10.40 2.25
CA PHE A 468 -6.11 -9.51 2.35
C PHE A 468 -7.40 -10.28 2.06
N TRP A 469 -8.54 -9.66 2.35
CA TRP A 469 -9.87 -10.23 2.16
C TRP A 469 -10.64 -9.52 1.07
N VAL A 470 -11.42 -10.29 0.31
CA VAL A 470 -12.35 -9.78 -0.69
C VAL A 470 -13.74 -10.33 -0.38
N VAL A 471 -14.73 -9.44 -0.37
CA VAL A 471 -16.15 -9.78 -0.30
C VAL A 471 -16.75 -9.49 -1.67
N GLN A 472 -17.09 -10.53 -2.41
CA GLN A 472 -17.90 -10.38 -3.63
C GLN A 472 -19.35 -10.22 -3.21
N TRP A 473 -19.93 -9.06 -3.48
CA TRP A 473 -21.33 -8.72 -3.20
C TRP A 473 -22.15 -8.71 -4.49
N ALA A 474 -23.33 -9.32 -4.41
CA ALA A 474 -24.36 -9.31 -5.44
C ALA A 474 -24.70 -7.90 -5.97
N GLY A 475 -24.85 -6.91 -5.08
CA GLY A 475 -25.13 -5.53 -5.46
C GLY A 475 -26.57 -5.25 -5.95
N TRP A 476 -27.54 -6.13 -5.66
CA TRP A 476 -28.95 -5.98 -6.00
C TRP A 476 -29.90 -6.02 -4.80
#